data_AF-A0AAV1ZT34-F1
#
_entry.id   AF-A0AAV1ZT34-F1
#
_cell.length_a   1.000
_cell.length_b   1.000
_cell.length_c   1.000
_cell.angle_alpha   90.00
_cell.angle_beta   90.00
_cell.angle_gamma   90.00
#
_symmetry.space_group_name_H-M   'P 1'
#
loop_
_entity.id
_entity.type
_entity.pdbx_description
1 polymer ?
#
loop_
_entity_poly.entity_id
_entity_poly.type
_entity_poly.pdbx_seq_one_letter_code
_entity_poly.pdbx_strand_id
1 'polypeptide(L)'
;MATRYVILIVFALTGSATASSWNNLNCPAPRAPDNGLSFIFRNGELVHFRCHPGYQMRGTPVAYCVNNVWTNSAPECIPIRKGLGLSRDARFRKVLRQTFFR
;
A
#
# COMPACT_ATOMS: atom_id res chain seq x y z
N MET A 1 26.17 -36.73 -15.01
CA MET A 1 25.06 -36.78 -14.04
C MET A 1 25.26 -35.88 -12.82
N ALA A 2 26.50 -35.64 -12.35
CA ALA A 2 26.77 -34.78 -11.19
C ALA A 2 26.65 -33.26 -11.46
N THR A 3 26.69 -32.82 -12.71
CA THR A 3 26.88 -31.40 -13.06
C THR A 3 25.68 -30.50 -12.75
N ARG A 4 24.44 -30.97 -12.93
CA ARG A 4 23.23 -30.19 -12.61
C ARG A 4 22.93 -30.16 -11.11
N TYR A 5 23.12 -31.30 -10.44
CA TYR A 5 22.83 -31.45 -9.02
C TYR A 5 23.80 -30.63 -8.14
N VAL A 6 25.08 -30.61 -8.50
CA VAL A 6 26.12 -29.83 -7.79
C VAL A 6 25.90 -28.32 -7.96
N ILE A 7 25.56 -27.83 -9.15
CA ILE A 7 25.30 -26.41 -9.40
C ILE A 7 24.09 -25.90 -8.57
N LEU A 8 23.01 -26.68 -8.48
CA LEU A 8 21.83 -26.33 -7.67
C LEU A 8 22.14 -26.27 -6.17
N ILE A 9 22.98 -27.19 -5.66
CA ILE A 9 23.44 -27.18 -4.26
C ILE A 9 24.31 -25.96 -3.97
N VAL A 10 25.20 -25.57 -4.90
CA VAL A 10 26.04 -24.38 -4.75
C VAL A 10 25.18 -23.12 -4.64
N PHE A 11 24.14 -22.95 -5.48
CA PHE A 11 23.21 -21.82 -5.38
C PHE A 11 22.38 -21.80 -4.09
N ALA A 12 22.07 -22.96 -3.51
CA ALA A 12 21.34 -23.06 -2.24
C ALA A 12 22.24 -22.77 -1.02
N LEU A 13 23.53 -23.13 -1.08
CA LEU A 13 24.51 -22.91 -0.02
C LEU A 13 25.11 -21.50 -0.04
N THR A 14 25.31 -20.90 -1.22
CA THR A 14 25.75 -19.50 -1.36
C THR A 14 24.57 -18.52 -1.33
N GLY A 15 23.54 -18.85 -0.54
CA GLY A 15 22.36 -18.02 -0.27
C GLY A 15 22.78 -16.63 0.20
N SER A 16 22.99 -15.74 -0.75
CA SER A 16 23.36 -14.36 -0.54
C SER A 16 22.60 -13.50 -1.54
N ALA A 17 21.28 -13.52 -1.39
CA ALA A 17 20.53 -12.30 -1.64
C ALA A 17 20.90 -11.32 -0.52
N THR A 18 22.09 -10.72 -0.57
CA THR A 18 22.38 -9.51 0.19
C THR A 18 21.59 -8.38 -0.46
N ALA A 19 20.29 -8.34 -0.17
CA ALA A 19 19.45 -7.19 -0.47
C ALA A 19 19.84 -6.05 0.49
N SER A 20 21.03 -5.49 0.30
CA SER A 20 21.48 -4.33 1.05
C SER A 20 22.66 -3.65 0.36
N SER A 21 22.37 -2.86 -0.67
CA SER A 21 23.23 -1.72 -1.02
C SER A 21 22.39 -0.52 -1.46
N TRP A 22 21.40 -0.15 -0.65
CA TRP A 22 20.91 1.23 -0.63
C TRP A 22 21.96 2.13 0.05
N ASN A 23 23.18 2.23 -0.51
CA ASN A 23 24.33 2.90 0.11
C ASN A 23 24.29 4.43 0.03
N ASN A 24 23.10 5.05 -0.05
CA ASN A 24 22.96 6.51 -0.04
C ASN A 24 21.55 6.96 0.36
N LEU A 25 20.97 6.31 1.37
CA LEU A 25 19.69 6.70 1.96
C LEU A 25 19.92 6.85 3.46
N ASN A 26 19.81 8.07 3.97
CA ASN A 26 19.96 8.33 5.41
C ASN A 26 18.99 7.47 6.24
N CYS A 27 17.80 7.14 5.71
CA CYS A 27 16.84 6.29 6.39
C CYS A 27 16.74 4.87 5.82
N PRO A 28 16.40 3.87 6.66
CA PRO A 28 16.02 2.56 6.17
C PRO A 28 14.78 2.67 5.27
N ALA A 29 14.68 1.78 4.28
CA ALA A 29 13.52 1.74 3.39
C ALA A 29 12.21 1.68 4.20
N PRO A 30 11.27 2.62 3.99
CA PRO A 30 10.03 2.65 4.75
C PRO A 30 9.17 1.44 4.40
N ARG A 31 8.44 0.92 5.39
CA ARG A 31 7.48 -0.15 5.14
C ARG A 31 6.30 0.41 4.32
N ALA A 32 5.94 -0.29 3.24
CA ALA A 32 4.75 0.06 2.48
C ALA A 32 3.48 -0.16 3.33
N PRO A 33 2.49 0.73 3.25
CA PRO A 33 1.22 0.56 3.94
C PRO A 33 0.42 -0.60 3.34
N ASP A 34 -0.32 -1.33 4.17
CA ASP A 34 -1.22 -2.39 3.71
C ASP A 34 -2.26 -1.79 2.75
N ASN A 35 -2.53 -2.45 1.63
CA ASN A 35 -3.38 -1.91 0.56
C ASN A 35 -2.93 -0.53 0.07
N GLY A 36 -1.64 -0.23 0.08
CA GLY A 36 -1.08 0.96 -0.54
C GLY A 36 0.32 0.77 -1.11
N LEU A 37 0.90 1.89 -1.52
CA LEU A 37 2.20 2.02 -2.16
C LEU A 37 2.97 3.16 -1.48
N SER A 38 4.30 3.07 -1.47
CA SER A 38 5.21 4.11 -0.99
C SER A 38 6.16 4.54 -2.09
N PHE A 39 6.29 5.84 -2.31
CA PHE A 39 7.13 6.44 -3.33
C PHE A 39 8.22 7.27 -2.67
N ILE A 40 9.48 6.92 -2.91
CA ILE A 40 10.64 7.58 -2.33
C ILE A 40 11.09 8.70 -3.29
N PHE A 41 11.30 9.90 -2.76
CA PHE A 41 11.70 11.12 -3.48
C PHE A 41 12.92 11.75 -2.80
N ARG A 42 13.59 12.68 -3.50
CA ARG A 42 14.74 13.45 -3.00
C ARG A 42 15.83 12.55 -2.40
N ASN A 43 16.29 11.55 -3.16
CA ASN A 43 17.29 10.58 -2.70
C ASN A 43 16.91 9.91 -1.35
N GLY A 44 15.60 9.75 -1.14
CA GLY A 44 14.89 9.27 0.05
C GLY A 44 15.07 10.03 1.34
N GLU A 45 15.15 11.34 1.22
CA GLU A 45 14.75 12.26 2.28
C GLU A 45 13.22 12.34 2.45
N LEU A 46 12.45 12.03 1.39
CA LEU A 46 11.00 12.18 1.36
C LEU A 46 10.34 10.89 0.91
N VAL A 47 9.28 10.45 1.59
CA VAL A 47 8.40 9.39 1.11
C VAL A 47 6.96 9.88 1.04
N HIS A 48 6.28 9.53 -0.06
CA HIS A 48 4.87 9.75 -0.24
C HIS A 48 4.13 8.42 -0.27
N PHE A 49 3.05 8.33 0.50
CA PHE A 49 2.20 7.16 0.56
C PHE A 49 0.97 7.37 -0.32
N ARG A 50 0.47 6.27 -0.89
CA ARG A 50 -0.76 6.27 -1.68
C ARG A 50 -1.54 4.99 -1.43
N CYS A 51 -2.82 5.12 -1.14
CA CYS A 51 -3.70 3.96 -1.02
C CYS A 51 -4.17 3.47 -2.40
N HIS A 52 -4.44 2.17 -2.52
CA HIS A 52 -5.06 1.61 -3.71
C HIS A 52 -6.49 2.14 -3.91
N PRO A 53 -7.03 2.11 -5.14
CA PRO A 53 -8.41 2.49 -5.41
C PRO A 53 -9.41 1.73 -4.53
N GLY A 54 -10.36 2.44 -3.92
CA GLY A 54 -11.31 1.87 -2.98
C GLY A 54 -10.84 1.84 -1.52
N TYR A 55 -9.66 2.41 -1.23
CA TYR A 55 -9.17 2.63 0.12
C TYR A 55 -8.92 4.12 0.38
N GLN A 56 -9.22 4.57 1.59
CA GLN A 56 -8.97 5.92 2.09
C GLN A 56 -7.81 5.89 3.07
N MET A 57 -6.97 6.91 2.99
CA MET A 57 -5.82 7.04 3.88
C MET A 57 -6.24 7.62 5.23
N ARG A 58 -5.76 7.00 6.31
CA ARG A 58 -5.86 7.50 7.68
C ARG A 58 -4.45 7.75 8.23
N GLY A 59 -4.07 9.01 8.33
CA GLY A 59 -2.74 9.45 8.79
C GLY A 59 -2.07 10.40 7.80
N THR A 60 -0.77 10.59 7.96
CA THR A 60 0.01 11.52 7.13
C THR A 60 0.41 10.84 5.80
N PRO A 61 0.09 11.44 4.63
CA PRO A 61 0.48 10.89 3.33
C PRO A 61 1.96 11.06 3.02
N VAL A 62 2.71 11.78 3.85
CA VAL A 62 4.09 12.15 3.61
C VAL A 62 4.90 11.90 4.88
N ALA A 63 6.11 11.37 4.73
CA ALA A 63 7.09 11.35 5.81
C ALA A 63 8.45 11.84 5.31
N TYR A 64 9.15 12.55 6.19
CA TYR A 64 10.52 13.02 5.97
C TYR A 64 11.49 12.18 6.79
N CYS A 65 12.66 11.91 6.21
CA CYS A 65 13.78 11.31 6.90
C CYS A 65 14.59 12.39 7.61
N VAL A 66 14.65 12.33 8.94
CA VAL A 66 15.43 13.26 9.77
C VAL A 66 16.29 12.43 10.71
N ASN A 67 17.61 12.61 10.69
CA ASN A 67 18.57 11.87 11.54
C ASN A 67 18.36 10.34 11.48
N ASN A 68 18.20 9.79 10.27
CA ASN A 68 18.00 8.36 10.00
C ASN A 68 16.67 7.79 10.55
N VAL A 69 15.73 8.66 10.93
CA VAL A 69 14.40 8.29 11.44
C VAL A 69 13.32 8.95 10.61
N TRP A 70 12.28 8.17 10.26
CA TRP A 70 11.09 8.71 9.61
C TRP A 70 10.25 9.49 10.61
N THR A 71 9.96 10.75 10.29
CA THR A 71 9.12 11.66 11.09
C THR A 71 7.69 11.15 11.28
N ASN A 72 7.17 10.37 10.34
CA ASN A 72 5.84 9.76 10.41
C ASN A 72 5.92 8.29 10.00
N SER A 73 5.12 7.44 10.64
CA SER A 73 4.95 6.04 10.25
C SER A 73 4.08 5.91 8.99
N ALA A 74 4.11 4.72 8.37
CA ALA A 74 3.23 4.41 7.25
C ALA A 74 1.75 4.60 7.68
N PRO A 75 0.93 5.30 6.88
CA PRO A 75 -0.48 5.50 7.19
C PRO A 75 -1.28 4.22 6.95
N GLU A 76 -2.47 4.14 7.54
CA GLU A 76 -3.38 3.03 7.29
C GLU A 76 -4.27 3.31 6.08
N CYS A 77 -4.38 2.35 5.17
CA CYS A 77 -5.37 2.40 4.10
C CYS A 77 -6.60 1.59 4.51
N ILE A 78 -7.67 2.29 4.88
CA ILE A 78 -8.95 1.69 5.28
C ILE A 78 -9.88 1.58 4.07
N PRO A 79 -10.63 0.48 3.90
CA PRO A 79 -11.53 0.33 2.76
C PRO A 79 -12.61 1.42 2.81
N ILE A 80 -12.74 2.16 1.72
CA ILE A 80 -13.87 3.08 1.51
C ILE A 80 -15.09 2.18 1.42
N ARG A 81 -16.00 2.28 2.40
CA ARG A 81 -17.30 1.64 2.27
C ARG A 81 -17.93 2.20 1.00
N LYS A 82 -17.97 1.41 -0.08
CA LYS A 82 -18.75 1.68 -1.29
C LYS A 82 -20.23 1.59 -0.90
N GLY A 83 -20.72 2.61 -0.20
CA GLY A 83 -21.95 2.52 0.55
C GLY A 83 -22.65 3.84 0.80
N LEU A 84 -22.24 4.94 0.17
CA LEU A 84 -23.02 6.19 0.19
C LEU A 84 -22.96 6.95 -1.15
N GLY A 85 -23.01 6.20 -2.25
CA GLY A 85 -23.43 6.67 -3.58
C GLY A 85 -24.73 6.04 -4.07
N LEU A 86 -25.33 5.15 -3.27
CA LEU A 86 -26.76 4.88 -3.35
C LEU A 86 -27.40 5.79 -2.32
N SER A 87 -27.89 6.94 -2.80
CA SER A 87 -28.88 7.70 -2.06
C SER A 87 -29.91 6.70 -1.54
N ARG A 88 -30.14 6.74 -0.24
CA ARG A 88 -31.07 5.90 0.52
C ARG A 88 -32.53 6.23 0.20
N ASP A 89 -32.84 6.56 -1.07
CA ASP A 89 -34.17 6.86 -1.60
C ASP A 89 -34.69 5.80 -2.58
N ALA A 90 -34.08 4.60 -2.60
CA ALA A 90 -34.68 3.41 -3.23
C ALA A 90 -35.91 2.86 -2.46
N ARG A 91 -36.44 3.62 -1.50
CA ARG A 91 -37.72 3.34 -0.81
C ARG A 91 -38.91 4.09 -1.42
N PHE A 92 -38.70 5.07 -2.32
CA PHE A 92 -39.80 5.85 -2.90
C PHE A 92 -40.28 5.38 -4.29
N ARG A 93 -39.51 4.57 -5.02
CA ARG A 93 -39.92 4.05 -6.34
C ARG A 93 -40.81 2.81 -6.31
N LYS A 94 -41.03 2.19 -5.15
CA LYS A 94 -41.96 1.05 -5.02
C LYS A 94 -43.37 1.47 -4.57
N VAL A 95 -43.54 2.67 -4.00
CA VAL A 95 -44.85 3.20 -3.57
C VAL A 95 -45.62 3.80 -4.74
N LEU A 96 -44.96 4.46 -5.70
CA LEU A 96 -45.65 5.08 -6.85
C LEU A 96 -46.24 4.07 -7.86
N ARG A 97 -45.92 2.77 -7.75
CA ARG A 97 -46.51 1.72 -8.61
C ARG A 97 -47.75 1.04 -8.04
N GLN A 98 -48.11 1.31 -6.78
CA GLN A 98 -49.21 0.61 -6.09
C GLN A 98 -50.44 1.48 -5.80
N THR A 99 -50.40 2.79 -6.04
CA THR A 99 -51.50 3.70 -5.64
C THR A 99 -52.30 4.34 -6.78
N PHE A 100 -52.08 3.94 -8.05
CA PHE A 100 -52.80 4.49 -9.22
C PHE A 100 -53.67 3.44 -9.95
N PHE A 101 -54.13 2.40 -9.23
CA PHE A 101 -55.14 1.44 -9.71
C PHE A 101 -56.36 1.42 -8.78
N ARG A 102 -56.93 2.60 -8.50
CA ARG A 102 -58.34 2.71 -8.12
C ARG A 102 -58.93 4.01 -8.62
#